data_AF-A0A4W5NP56-F1
#
_entry.id   AF-A0A4W5NP56-F1
#
_cell.length_a   1.000
_cell.length_b   1.000
_cell.length_c   1.000
_cell.angle_alpha   90.00
_cell.angle_beta   90.00
_cell.angle_gamma   90.00
#
_symmetry.space_group_name_H-M   'P 1'
#
loop_
_entity.id
_entity.type
_entity.pdbx_description
1 polymer ?
#
loop_
_entity_poly.entity_id
_entity_poly.type
_entity_poly.pdbx_seq_one_letter_code
_entity_poly.pdbx_strand_id
1 'polypeptide(L)'
;MTIKYFRATMTNLVKTGFPSSNDSPSCEYSRHDFDSDEDFNSFFNSFRAQQGEVVRNACRIVPLEAFQIAAEWLQYQISTPIDIGTTVSKTAEGLCSILSPSEVQWDAMTFFTESVVGKIFKNVEDEKLPVDQGIELLQAVLNYNTRDPLILSCVLTNVSVLFPFVTHRPHFLPQVLYKLFAAITFEVVEESKAPRTRAVKNIRRHACSSIIKMSRDYPQFILPCFDMMYNHVKKLFSSEALLNLLEKCALMEALVLISNQFKDYNKQKNFLEELMATVTARWTSDEMRHVLWDPALFLDFVGADQLVAEGTEHTTGINRSRLSFCVYTILGVVKRARWPADLEEAKAGGFVVGYAPNGAPIFRNPCNAQVLALLPNLLALIR
;
A
#
# COMPACT_ATOMS: atom_id res chain seq x y z
N MET A 1 -17.55 3.54 32.31
CA MET A 1 -17.10 2.13 32.15
C MET A 1 -16.23 1.97 30.91
N THR A 2 -16.69 2.42 29.73
CA THR A 2 -15.98 2.32 28.44
C THR A 2 -14.59 2.98 28.40
N ILE A 3 -14.40 4.15 29.01
CA ILE A 3 -13.09 4.82 29.09
C ILE A 3 -12.05 3.96 29.85
N LYS A 4 -12.46 3.32 30.96
CA LYS A 4 -11.59 2.41 31.72
C LYS A 4 -11.23 1.18 30.88
N TYR A 5 -12.19 0.67 30.11
CA TYR A 5 -11.95 -0.43 29.17
C TYR A 5 -10.92 -0.07 28.09
N PHE A 6 -10.97 1.15 27.52
CA PHE A 6 -9.96 1.57 26.55
C PHE A 6 -8.57 1.63 27.16
N ARG A 7 -8.42 2.22 28.35
CA ARG A 7 -7.12 2.28 29.04
C ARG A 7 -6.54 0.90 29.34
N ALA A 8 -7.37 -0.06 29.75
CA ALA A 8 -6.94 -1.45 29.91
C ALA A 8 -6.55 -2.08 28.57
N THR A 9 -7.33 -1.83 27.53
CA THR A 9 -7.06 -2.35 26.18
C THR A 9 -5.75 -1.86 25.60
N MET A 10 -5.35 -0.61 25.88
CA MET A 10 -4.04 -0.10 25.46
C MET A 10 -2.90 -0.99 25.95
N THR A 11 -2.99 -1.49 27.18
CA THR A 11 -1.99 -2.41 27.74
C THR A 11 -2.08 -3.79 27.09
N ASN A 12 -3.31 -4.30 26.92
CA ASN A 12 -3.55 -5.65 26.37
C ASN A 12 -3.17 -5.79 24.88
N LEU A 13 -3.08 -4.68 24.13
CA LEU A 13 -2.69 -4.70 22.73
C LEU A 13 -1.17 -4.80 22.53
N VAL A 14 -0.38 -4.55 23.57
CA VAL A 14 1.10 -4.64 23.52
C VAL A 14 1.51 -6.10 23.57
N LYS A 15 2.20 -6.56 22.53
CA LYS A 15 2.69 -7.94 22.42
C LYS A 15 3.90 -8.16 23.34
N THR A 16 3.63 -8.60 24.56
CA THR A 16 4.61 -8.93 25.60
C THR A 16 4.15 -10.19 26.33
N GLY A 17 4.99 -10.77 27.19
CA GLY A 17 4.58 -11.93 27.97
C GLY A 17 4.82 -13.26 27.26
N PHE A 18 5.83 -13.35 26.39
CA PHE A 18 6.20 -14.62 25.75
C PHE A 18 6.65 -15.66 26.79
N PRO A 19 6.30 -16.96 26.63
CA PRO A 19 6.75 -18.03 27.51
C PRO A 19 8.28 -18.08 27.71
N SER A 20 9.07 -17.77 26.68
CA SER A 20 10.54 -17.76 26.75
C SER A 20 11.14 -16.51 27.42
N SER A 21 10.36 -15.45 27.61
CA SER A 21 10.80 -14.15 28.11
C SER A 21 10.59 -14.00 29.63
N ASN A 22 11.15 -12.92 30.19
CA ASN A 22 10.87 -12.45 31.56
C ASN A 22 10.68 -10.92 31.58
N ASP A 23 10.11 -10.36 30.52
CA ASP A 23 9.93 -8.92 30.31
C ASP A 23 8.61 -8.38 30.93
N SER A 24 7.71 -9.27 31.30
CA SER A 24 6.35 -8.94 31.77
C SER A 24 5.88 -9.94 32.83
N PRO A 25 5.08 -9.52 33.83
CA PRO A 25 4.41 -10.44 34.76
C PRO A 25 3.56 -11.51 34.05
N SER A 26 3.08 -11.23 32.84
CA SER A 26 2.31 -12.17 32.04
C SER A 26 3.10 -13.41 31.59
N CYS A 27 4.44 -13.37 31.58
CA CYS A 27 5.27 -14.51 31.14
C CYS A 27 5.05 -15.76 32.00
N GLU A 28 4.74 -15.62 33.29
CA GLU A 28 4.46 -16.75 34.18
C GLU A 28 3.17 -17.47 33.77
N TYR A 29 2.10 -16.71 33.52
CA TYR A 29 0.83 -17.24 33.04
C TYR A 29 0.98 -17.87 31.64
N SER A 30 1.69 -17.20 30.74
CA SER A 30 1.92 -17.74 29.39
C SER A 30 2.69 -19.07 29.41
N ARG A 31 3.60 -19.29 30.36
CA ARG A 31 4.29 -20.60 30.53
C ARG A 31 3.38 -21.71 31.05
N HIS A 32 2.28 -21.36 31.70
CA HIS A 32 1.27 -22.32 32.13
C HIS A 32 0.27 -22.63 31.02
N ASP A 33 -0.09 -21.64 30.20
CA ASP A 33 -1.17 -21.74 29.22
C ASP A 33 -0.71 -22.15 27.80
N PHE A 34 0.57 -21.95 27.47
CA PHE A 34 1.12 -22.22 26.14
C PHE A 34 2.41 -23.06 26.20
N ASP A 35 2.54 -23.98 25.24
CA ASP A 35 3.71 -24.86 25.15
C ASP A 35 4.94 -24.15 24.53
N SER A 36 4.71 -23.13 23.68
CA SER A 36 5.79 -22.36 23.05
C SER A 36 5.42 -20.90 22.72
N ASP A 37 6.44 -20.12 22.33
CA ASP A 37 6.28 -18.75 21.83
C ASP A 37 5.44 -18.67 20.56
N GLU A 38 5.51 -19.67 19.69
CA GLU A 38 4.69 -19.75 18.48
C GLU A 38 3.20 -19.90 18.79
N ASP A 39 2.87 -20.76 19.78
CA ASP A 39 1.50 -20.96 20.24
C ASP A 39 0.94 -19.68 20.87
N PHE A 40 1.71 -19.06 21.76
CA PHE A 40 1.37 -17.75 22.33
C PHE A 40 1.17 -16.70 21.24
N ASN A 41 2.09 -16.61 20.27
CA ASN A 41 2.01 -15.64 19.19
C ASN A 41 0.76 -15.84 18.31
N SER A 42 0.42 -17.09 18.00
CA SER A 42 -0.79 -17.45 17.26
C SER A 42 -2.05 -17.02 18.02
N PHE A 43 -2.14 -17.39 19.31
CA PHE A 43 -3.24 -16.99 20.19
C PHE A 43 -3.36 -15.47 20.29
N PHE A 44 -2.25 -14.77 20.56
CA PHE A 44 -2.24 -13.32 20.73
C PHE A 44 -2.73 -12.60 19.48
N ASN A 45 -2.34 -13.05 18.29
CA ASN A 45 -2.80 -12.45 17.03
C ASN A 45 -4.32 -12.61 16.84
N SER A 46 -4.86 -13.78 17.16
CA SER A 46 -6.31 -14.02 17.13
C SER A 46 -7.06 -13.21 18.18
N PHE A 47 -6.55 -13.18 19.42
CA PHE A 47 -7.08 -12.35 20.51
C PHE A 47 -7.12 -10.87 20.11
N ARG A 48 -6.01 -10.34 19.59
CA ARG A 48 -5.91 -8.93 19.17
C ARG A 48 -6.89 -8.59 18.06
N ALA A 49 -7.09 -9.48 17.08
CA ALA A 49 -8.08 -9.27 16.03
C ALA A 49 -9.51 -9.16 16.59
N GLN A 50 -9.87 -10.03 17.54
CA GLN A 50 -11.17 -9.98 18.23
C GLN A 50 -11.29 -8.72 19.09
N GLN A 51 -10.25 -8.39 19.86
CA GLN A 51 -10.20 -7.19 20.70
C GLN A 51 -10.37 -5.93 19.86
N GLY A 52 -9.80 -5.87 18.66
CA GLY A 52 -10.00 -4.76 17.72
C GLY A 52 -11.47 -4.57 17.33
N GLU A 53 -12.25 -5.64 17.19
CA GLU A 53 -13.69 -5.54 16.93
C GLU A 53 -14.45 -5.01 18.15
N VAL A 54 -14.08 -5.44 19.36
CA VAL A 54 -14.67 -4.91 20.59
C VAL A 54 -14.32 -3.43 20.77
N VAL A 55 -13.07 -3.00 20.49
CA VAL A 55 -12.67 -1.58 20.48
C VAL A 55 -13.52 -0.78 19.49
N ARG A 56 -13.70 -1.29 18.27
CA ARG A 56 -14.55 -0.66 17.25
C ARG A 56 -16.00 -0.50 17.70
N ASN A 57 -16.55 -1.46 18.44
CA ASN A 57 -17.90 -1.38 18.98
C ASN A 57 -17.99 -0.44 20.19
N ALA A 58 -17.01 -0.47 21.09
CA ALA A 58 -16.92 0.47 22.21
C ALA A 58 -16.78 1.92 21.72
N CYS A 59 -16.05 2.14 20.62
CA CYS A 59 -15.84 3.45 20.01
C CYS A 59 -17.15 4.08 19.50
N ARG A 60 -18.18 3.28 19.19
CA ARG A 60 -19.51 3.81 18.83
C ARG A 60 -20.21 4.52 19.99
N ILE A 61 -19.86 4.17 21.24
CA ILE A 61 -20.52 4.68 22.44
C ILE A 61 -19.90 6.01 22.88
N VAL A 62 -18.56 6.11 22.86
CA VAL A 62 -17.81 7.30 23.27
C VAL A 62 -16.72 7.64 22.24
N PRO A 63 -17.11 8.07 21.01
CA PRO A 63 -16.18 8.23 19.89
C PRO A 63 -15.13 9.31 20.14
N LEU A 64 -15.51 10.47 20.66
CA LEU A 64 -14.59 11.60 20.84
C LEU A 64 -13.55 11.30 21.93
N GLU A 65 -13.96 10.66 23.02
CA GLU A 65 -13.06 10.23 24.08
C GLU A 65 -12.13 9.10 23.61
N ALA A 66 -12.63 8.16 22.79
CA ALA A 66 -11.79 7.14 22.18
C ALA A 66 -10.72 7.77 21.26
N PHE A 67 -11.10 8.76 20.45
CA PHE A 67 -10.19 9.51 19.60
C PHE A 67 -9.14 10.26 20.42
N GLN A 68 -9.54 10.93 21.50
CA GLN A 68 -8.62 11.62 22.42
C GLN A 68 -7.58 10.66 23.01
N ILE A 69 -7.98 9.46 23.44
CA ILE A 69 -7.06 8.44 23.96
C ILE A 69 -6.08 7.97 22.88
N ALA A 70 -6.56 7.75 21.65
CA ALA A 70 -5.68 7.38 20.53
C ALA A 70 -4.70 8.51 20.18
N ALA A 71 -5.17 9.76 20.19
CA ALA A 71 -4.37 10.96 19.95
C ALA A 71 -3.23 11.10 20.97
N GLU A 72 -3.56 11.00 22.26
CA GLU A 72 -2.58 11.05 23.36
C GLU A 72 -1.53 9.96 23.22
N TRP A 73 -1.94 8.72 22.90
CA TRP A 73 -1.02 7.61 22.74
C TRP A 73 -0.09 7.79 21.53
N LEU A 74 -0.63 8.24 20.40
CA LEU A 74 0.17 8.52 19.20
C LEU A 74 1.19 9.65 19.47
N GLN A 75 0.78 10.74 20.11
CA GLN A 75 1.69 11.82 20.49
C GLN A 75 2.78 11.35 21.47
N TYR A 76 2.40 10.51 22.43
CA TYR A 76 3.35 9.89 23.36
C TYR A 76 4.40 9.06 22.61
N GLN A 77 3.99 8.21 21.66
CA GLN A 77 4.94 7.41 20.86
C GLN A 77 5.86 8.28 19.99
N ILE A 78 5.34 9.35 19.39
CA ILE A 78 6.12 10.30 18.57
C ILE A 78 7.19 11.03 19.39
N SER A 79 6.88 11.35 20.65
CA SER A 79 7.78 12.10 21.56
C SER A 79 8.75 11.21 22.35
N THR A 80 8.47 9.90 22.43
CA THR A 80 9.30 8.95 23.17
C THR A 80 10.46 8.47 22.28
N PRO A 81 11.72 8.47 22.78
CA PRO A 81 12.86 7.93 22.05
C PRO A 81 12.66 6.45 21.69
N ILE A 82 13.23 6.04 20.55
CA ILE A 82 13.20 4.63 20.12
C ILE A 82 14.12 3.82 21.03
N ASP A 83 13.54 2.87 21.74
CA ASP A 83 14.18 1.81 22.50
C ASP A 83 14.20 0.51 21.70
N ILE A 84 15.39 0.17 21.20
CA ILE A 84 15.64 -1.05 20.43
C ILE A 84 15.82 -2.29 21.32
N GLY A 85 15.91 -2.12 22.64
CA GLY A 85 16.22 -3.16 23.61
C GLY A 85 17.68 -3.64 23.56
N THR A 86 17.99 -4.70 24.31
CA THR A 86 19.32 -5.33 24.30
C THR A 86 19.45 -6.27 23.10
N THR A 87 19.60 -5.73 21.89
CA THR A 87 19.75 -6.54 20.68
C THR A 87 21.16 -7.16 20.60
N VAL A 88 21.23 -8.50 20.63
CA VAL A 88 22.46 -9.31 20.42
C VAL A 88 22.70 -9.60 18.92
N SER A 89 21.85 -9.09 18.03
CA SER A 89 21.87 -9.40 16.59
C SER A 89 22.89 -8.52 15.84
N LYS A 90 23.94 -9.16 15.30
CA LYS A 90 25.05 -8.54 14.55
C LYS A 90 24.69 -7.95 13.17
N THR A 91 23.44 -8.06 12.71
CA THR A 91 23.09 -7.74 11.31
C THR A 91 22.42 -6.38 11.08
N ALA A 92 22.13 -5.61 12.14
CA ALA A 92 21.54 -4.27 12.02
C ALA A 92 21.76 -3.45 13.29
N GLU A 93 22.98 -2.96 13.50
CA GLU A 93 23.27 -2.05 14.61
C GLU A 93 22.30 -0.85 14.59
N GLY A 94 21.55 -0.66 15.68
CA GLY A 94 20.68 0.52 15.86
C GLY A 94 19.26 0.42 15.31
N LEU A 95 18.79 -0.74 14.82
CA LEU A 95 17.40 -0.94 14.37
C LEU A 95 16.59 -1.84 15.32
N CYS A 96 15.28 -1.60 15.36
CA CYS A 96 14.30 -2.42 16.06
C CYS A 96 14.18 -3.82 15.45
N SER A 97 13.98 -4.78 16.33
CA SER A 97 13.39 -6.08 16.00
C SER A 97 11.88 -6.03 16.20
N ILE A 98 11.16 -7.05 15.72
CA ILE A 98 9.71 -7.24 15.93
C ILE A 98 9.30 -7.43 17.40
N LEU A 99 10.27 -7.57 18.31
CA LEU A 99 10.05 -7.71 19.75
C LEU A 99 10.73 -6.57 20.54
N SER A 100 11.31 -5.57 19.85
CA SER A 100 11.92 -4.44 20.52
C SER A 100 10.84 -3.64 21.27
N PRO A 101 11.14 -3.10 22.47
CA PRO A 101 10.16 -2.40 23.29
C PRO A 101 9.40 -1.30 22.55
N SER A 102 10.09 -0.49 21.73
CA SER A 102 9.41 0.52 20.92
C SER A 102 8.55 -0.08 19.81
N GLU A 103 8.97 -1.15 19.14
CA GLU A 103 8.21 -1.71 18.02
C GLU A 103 6.85 -2.23 18.47
N VAL A 104 6.82 -3.02 19.56
CA VAL A 104 5.57 -3.59 20.08
C VAL A 104 4.60 -2.51 20.61
N GLN A 105 5.12 -1.38 21.10
CA GLN A 105 4.33 -0.23 21.53
C GLN A 105 3.77 0.56 20.34
N TRP A 106 4.60 0.81 19.32
CA TRP A 106 4.18 1.47 18.09
C TRP A 106 3.14 0.65 17.33
N ASP A 107 3.32 -0.66 17.23
CA ASP A 107 2.38 -1.56 16.57
C ASP A 107 1.03 -1.62 17.31
N ALA A 108 1.05 -1.75 18.64
CA ALA A 108 -0.16 -1.72 19.48
C ALA A 108 -0.94 -0.40 19.35
N MET A 109 -0.23 0.73 19.47
CA MET A 109 -0.80 2.07 19.31
C MET A 109 -1.41 2.24 17.92
N THR A 110 -0.68 1.84 16.88
CA THR A 110 -1.12 1.95 15.48
C THR A 110 -2.42 1.18 15.24
N PHE A 111 -2.52 -0.05 15.76
CA PHE A 111 -3.72 -0.87 15.66
C PHE A 111 -4.91 -0.28 16.43
N PHE A 112 -4.66 0.29 17.60
CA PHE A 112 -5.69 0.99 18.37
C PHE A 112 -6.21 2.22 17.59
N THR A 113 -5.30 3.05 17.09
CA THR A 113 -5.63 4.26 16.30
C THR A 113 -6.41 3.90 15.04
N GLU A 114 -6.01 2.87 14.30
CA GLU A 114 -6.76 2.38 13.13
C GLU A 114 -8.19 1.96 13.51
N SER A 115 -8.33 1.23 14.61
CA SER A 115 -9.63 0.76 15.10
C SER A 115 -10.56 1.90 15.53
N VAL A 116 -10.00 2.96 16.11
CA VAL A 116 -10.75 4.14 16.57
C VAL A 116 -11.10 5.06 15.40
N VAL A 117 -10.10 5.55 14.67
CA VAL A 117 -10.30 6.59 13.63
C VAL A 117 -11.22 6.10 12.52
N GLY A 118 -11.11 4.84 12.11
CA GLY A 118 -12.01 4.25 11.10
C GLY A 118 -13.49 4.22 11.52
N LYS A 119 -13.79 4.36 12.82
CA LYS A 119 -15.15 4.48 13.36
C LYS A 119 -15.59 5.92 13.58
N ILE A 120 -14.68 6.86 13.83
CA ILE A 120 -15.00 8.29 13.97
C ILE A 120 -15.75 8.78 12.73
N PHE A 121 -15.16 8.61 11.54
CA PHE A 121 -15.77 9.02 10.26
C PHE A 121 -17.05 8.27 9.87
N LYS A 122 -17.44 7.22 10.60
CA LYS A 122 -18.66 6.45 10.34
C LYS A 122 -19.80 6.76 11.30
N ASN A 123 -19.48 7.24 12.51
CA ASN A 123 -20.46 7.37 13.59
C ASN A 123 -20.61 8.80 14.12
N VAL A 124 -19.67 9.68 13.80
CA VAL A 124 -19.70 11.09 14.20
C VAL A 124 -20.16 11.92 13.00
N GLU A 125 -21.10 12.84 13.23
CA GLU A 125 -21.55 13.80 12.24
C GLU A 125 -20.38 14.69 11.78
N ASP A 126 -20.35 15.05 10.49
CA ASP A 126 -19.24 15.80 9.88
C ASP A 126 -18.90 17.10 10.65
N GLU A 127 -19.90 17.81 11.18
CA GLU A 127 -19.74 19.05 11.96
C GLU A 127 -19.06 18.84 13.32
N LYS A 128 -19.12 17.63 13.87
CA LYS A 128 -18.57 17.26 15.18
C LYS A 128 -17.24 16.51 15.07
N LEU A 129 -16.74 16.29 13.86
CA LEU A 129 -15.45 15.64 13.66
C LEU A 129 -14.33 16.48 14.29
N PRO A 130 -13.36 15.86 14.99
CA PRO A 130 -12.23 16.56 15.58
C PRO A 130 -11.18 16.90 14.50
N VAL A 131 -11.57 17.70 13.51
CA VAL A 131 -10.78 17.96 12.30
C VAL A 131 -9.43 18.59 12.64
N ASP A 132 -9.42 19.65 13.46
CA ASP A 132 -8.18 20.36 13.76
C ASP A 132 -7.19 19.46 14.52
N GLN A 133 -7.65 18.73 15.53
CA GLN A 133 -6.83 17.75 16.23
C GLN A 133 -6.35 16.61 15.31
N GLY A 134 -7.22 16.10 14.42
CA GLY A 134 -6.84 15.08 13.44
C GLY A 134 -5.75 15.55 12.48
N ILE A 135 -5.78 16.83 12.10
CA ILE A 135 -4.76 17.46 11.26
C ILE A 135 -3.47 17.71 12.03
N GLU A 136 -3.54 18.14 13.29
CA GLU A 136 -2.35 18.26 14.16
C GLU A 136 -1.62 16.91 14.31
N LEU A 137 -2.37 15.82 14.55
CA LEU A 137 -1.81 14.47 14.59
C LEU A 137 -1.20 14.06 13.24
N LEU A 138 -1.89 14.34 12.13
CA LEU A 138 -1.38 14.04 10.80
C LEU A 138 -0.06 14.77 10.55
N GLN A 139 0.02 16.06 10.87
CA GLN A 139 1.26 16.83 10.75
C GLN A 139 2.38 16.26 11.61
N ALA A 140 2.09 15.88 12.86
CA ALA A 140 3.08 15.27 13.75
C ALA A 140 3.66 13.99 13.14
N VAL A 141 2.80 13.12 12.58
CA VAL A 141 3.23 11.87 11.90
C VAL A 141 3.99 12.17 10.61
N LEU A 142 3.55 13.14 9.81
CA LEU A 142 4.24 13.53 8.57
C LEU A 142 5.65 14.07 8.86
N ASN A 143 5.81 14.81 9.95
CA ASN A 143 7.09 15.40 10.37
C ASN A 143 8.00 14.42 11.10
N TYR A 144 7.48 13.30 11.61
CA TYR A 144 8.28 12.29 12.31
C TYR A 144 9.18 11.51 11.35
N ASN A 145 10.50 11.56 11.56
CA ASN A 145 11.48 10.88 10.70
C ASN A 145 12.17 9.77 11.48
N THR A 146 12.29 8.60 10.84
CA THR A 146 13.00 7.44 11.38
C THR A 146 13.71 6.70 10.27
N ARG A 147 14.86 6.11 10.61
CA ARG A 147 15.57 5.15 9.75
C ARG A 147 15.14 3.71 10.03
N ASP A 148 14.30 3.52 11.04
CA ASP A 148 13.82 2.20 11.41
C ASP A 148 12.69 1.73 10.48
N PRO A 149 12.85 0.59 9.81
CA PRO A 149 11.86 0.12 8.85
C PRO A 149 10.52 -0.29 9.49
N LEU A 150 10.52 -0.84 10.71
CA LEU A 150 9.32 -1.30 11.39
C LEU A 150 8.52 -0.11 11.94
N ILE A 151 9.21 0.87 12.53
CA ILE A 151 8.58 2.11 12.99
C ILE A 151 8.04 2.92 11.81
N LEU A 152 8.79 3.01 10.69
CA LEU A 152 8.30 3.70 9.49
C LEU A 152 7.02 3.05 8.95
N SER A 153 6.90 1.72 9.00
CA SER A 153 5.65 1.05 8.63
C SER A 153 4.48 1.50 9.50
N CYS A 154 4.66 1.63 10.82
CA CYS A 154 3.65 2.16 11.73
C CYS A 154 3.28 3.62 11.41
N VAL A 155 4.28 4.46 11.11
CA VAL A 155 4.08 5.85 10.67
C VAL A 155 3.21 5.91 9.42
N LEU A 156 3.49 5.09 8.39
CA LEU A 156 2.71 5.05 7.16
C LEU A 156 1.28 4.54 7.36
N THR A 157 1.05 3.60 8.28
CA THR A 157 -0.31 3.22 8.68
C THR A 157 -1.03 4.42 9.26
N ASN A 158 -0.42 5.15 10.21
CA ASN A 158 -1.04 6.31 10.83
C ASN A 158 -1.30 7.44 9.83
N VAL A 159 -0.40 7.69 8.87
CA VAL A 159 -0.66 8.60 7.74
C VAL A 159 -1.91 8.16 6.97
N SER A 160 -2.02 6.87 6.65
CA SER A 160 -3.17 6.33 5.89
C SER A 160 -4.48 6.37 6.68
N VAL A 161 -4.40 6.17 8.00
CA VAL A 161 -5.54 6.20 8.93
C VAL A 161 -6.05 7.61 9.15
N LEU A 162 -5.15 8.60 9.25
CA LEU A 162 -5.49 10.01 9.44
C LEU A 162 -5.78 10.73 8.12
N PHE A 163 -5.49 10.12 6.97
CA PHE A 163 -5.77 10.68 5.65
C PHE A 163 -7.20 11.21 5.45
N PRO A 164 -8.27 10.59 5.97
CA PRO A 164 -9.62 11.12 5.78
C PRO A 164 -9.80 12.55 6.31
N PHE A 165 -9.00 13.03 7.28
CA PHE A 165 -9.03 14.42 7.71
C PHE A 165 -8.56 15.41 6.62
N VAL A 166 -7.74 14.96 5.66
CA VAL A 166 -7.25 15.77 4.54
C VAL A 166 -8.39 16.24 3.64
N THR A 167 -9.52 15.53 3.58
CA THR A 167 -10.69 15.98 2.81
C THR A 167 -11.23 17.32 3.31
N HIS A 168 -11.04 17.64 4.60
CA HIS A 168 -11.42 18.90 5.22
C HIS A 168 -10.30 19.97 5.16
N ARG A 169 -9.05 19.56 4.91
CA ARG A 169 -7.88 20.45 4.73
C ARG A 169 -7.01 19.98 3.55
N PRO A 170 -7.45 20.13 2.28
CA PRO A 170 -6.78 19.52 1.13
C PRO A 170 -5.35 20.01 0.87
N HIS A 171 -4.94 21.15 1.45
CA HIS A 171 -3.59 21.69 1.31
C HIS A 171 -2.49 20.81 1.94
N PHE A 172 -2.84 19.83 2.79
CA PHE A 172 -1.89 18.83 3.31
C PHE A 172 -1.62 17.68 2.33
N LEU A 173 -2.43 17.52 1.28
CA LEU A 173 -2.30 16.40 0.35
C LEU A 173 -0.88 16.28 -0.26
N PRO A 174 -0.23 17.35 -0.74
CA PRO A 174 1.14 17.24 -1.26
C PRO A 174 2.11 16.66 -0.23
N GLN A 175 2.02 17.09 1.03
CA GLN A 175 2.91 16.61 2.11
C GLN A 175 2.70 15.12 2.38
N VAL A 176 1.44 14.64 2.36
CA VAL A 176 1.12 13.21 2.47
C VAL A 176 1.75 12.43 1.30
N LEU A 177 1.56 12.90 0.07
CA LEU A 177 2.11 12.24 -1.11
C LEU A 177 3.64 12.21 -1.07
N TYR A 178 4.31 13.30 -0.66
CA TYR A 178 5.77 13.33 -0.50
C TYR A 178 6.26 12.27 0.50
N LYS A 179 5.58 12.13 1.65
CA LYS A 179 5.93 11.11 2.65
C LYS A 179 5.80 9.69 2.09
N LEU A 180 4.72 9.40 1.35
CA LEU A 180 4.49 8.10 0.73
C LEU A 180 5.51 7.80 -0.39
N PHE A 181 5.79 8.76 -1.27
CA PHE A 181 6.77 8.56 -2.35
C PHE A 181 8.21 8.40 -1.82
N ALA A 182 8.57 9.12 -0.75
CA ALA A 182 9.84 8.88 -0.06
C ALA A 182 9.94 7.44 0.48
N ALA A 183 8.84 6.91 1.05
CA ALA A 183 8.80 5.54 1.52
C ALA A 183 8.87 4.47 0.41
N ILE A 184 8.40 4.77 -0.81
CA ILE A 184 8.52 3.86 -1.97
C ILE A 184 9.98 3.66 -2.37
N THR A 185 10.82 4.67 -2.15
CA THR A 185 12.26 4.61 -2.45
C THR A 185 13.12 4.35 -1.22
N PHE A 186 12.50 4.00 -0.10
CA PHE A 186 13.19 3.77 1.17
C PHE A 186 14.24 2.67 1.06
N GLU A 187 15.41 2.96 1.61
CA GLU A 187 16.55 2.06 1.81
C GLU A 187 17.18 2.36 3.16
N VAL A 188 17.71 1.32 3.81
CA VAL A 188 18.43 1.46 5.10
C VAL A 188 19.90 1.77 4.88
N VAL A 189 20.49 1.24 3.81
CA VAL A 189 21.89 1.45 3.41
C VAL A 189 21.85 1.97 1.97
N GLU A 190 22.36 3.18 1.75
CA GLU A 190 22.26 3.87 0.45
C GLU A 190 22.97 3.13 -0.70
N GLU A 191 23.84 2.15 -0.43
CA GLU A 191 24.67 1.48 -1.45
C GLU A 191 24.96 -0.02 -1.18
N SER A 192 24.04 -0.74 -0.54
CA SER A 192 24.24 -2.15 -0.21
C SER A 192 24.15 -3.06 -1.46
N LYS A 193 25.22 -3.81 -1.75
CA LYS A 193 25.18 -4.98 -2.68
C LYS A 193 24.33 -6.14 -2.12
N ALA A 194 23.95 -6.11 -0.85
CA ALA A 194 23.13 -7.14 -0.22
C ALA A 194 21.64 -6.94 -0.56
N PRO A 195 20.87 -8.03 -0.70
CA PRO A 195 19.45 -7.96 -1.00
C PRO A 195 18.68 -7.23 0.11
N ARG A 196 17.72 -6.39 -0.28
CA ARG A 196 16.81 -5.69 0.64
C ARG A 196 16.20 -6.66 1.66
N THR A 197 16.19 -6.24 2.92
CA THR A 197 15.53 -6.97 4.01
C THR A 197 14.02 -7.06 3.75
N ARG A 198 13.37 -8.04 4.40
CA ARG A 198 11.90 -8.18 4.33
C ARG A 198 11.18 -6.93 4.82
N ALA A 199 11.69 -6.28 5.86
CA ALA A 199 11.11 -5.07 6.43
C ALA A 199 11.11 -3.90 5.42
N VAL A 200 12.24 -3.66 4.73
CA VAL A 200 12.33 -2.63 3.67
C VAL A 200 11.35 -2.93 2.52
N LYS A 201 11.32 -4.18 2.04
CA LYS A 201 10.35 -4.58 0.99
C LYS A 201 8.90 -4.35 1.42
N ASN A 202 8.59 -4.59 2.69
CA ASN A 202 7.25 -4.38 3.23
C ASN A 202 6.86 -2.90 3.27
N ILE A 203 7.74 -2.00 3.68
CA ILE A 203 7.47 -0.54 3.69
C ILE A 203 7.17 -0.02 2.30
N ARG A 204 8.01 -0.38 1.33
CA ARG A 204 7.86 0.09 -0.05
C ARG A 204 6.52 -0.40 -0.62
N ARG A 205 6.16 -1.67 -0.37
CA ARG A 205 4.85 -2.24 -0.72
C ARG A 205 3.71 -1.53 0.01
N HIS A 206 3.88 -1.22 1.29
CA HIS A 206 2.89 -0.52 2.10
C HIS A 206 2.62 0.86 1.48
N ALA A 207 3.66 1.66 1.23
CA ALA A 207 3.52 2.98 0.62
C ALA A 207 2.81 2.93 -0.74
N CYS A 208 3.20 2.00 -1.62
CA CYS A 208 2.48 1.76 -2.89
C CYS A 208 1.00 1.43 -2.66
N SER A 209 0.70 0.59 -1.67
CA SER A 209 -0.67 0.18 -1.33
C SER A 209 -1.49 1.35 -0.79
N SER A 210 -0.89 2.23 0.02
CA SER A 210 -1.51 3.47 0.51
C SER A 210 -1.85 4.41 -0.63
N ILE A 211 -0.93 4.61 -1.59
CA ILE A 211 -1.20 5.42 -2.79
C ILE A 211 -2.37 4.86 -3.60
N ILE A 212 -2.42 3.53 -3.84
CA ILE A 212 -3.57 2.90 -4.51
C ILE A 212 -4.85 3.14 -3.73
N LYS A 213 -4.84 2.90 -2.40
CA LYS A 213 -6.02 3.04 -1.55
C LYS A 213 -6.57 4.47 -1.61
N MET A 214 -5.71 5.47 -1.46
CA MET A 214 -6.08 6.88 -1.56
C MET A 214 -6.61 7.25 -2.94
N SER A 215 -5.96 6.77 -4.01
CA SER A 215 -6.38 6.99 -5.39
C SER A 215 -7.73 6.36 -5.71
N ARG A 216 -8.09 5.25 -5.05
CA ARG A 216 -9.36 4.54 -5.20
C ARG A 216 -10.48 5.15 -4.36
N ASP A 217 -10.18 5.48 -3.10
CA ASP A 217 -11.18 5.83 -2.09
C ASP A 217 -11.46 7.35 -2.08
N TYR A 218 -10.51 8.17 -2.52
CA TYR A 218 -10.61 9.63 -2.54
C TYR A 218 -10.16 10.27 -3.88
N PRO A 219 -10.55 9.72 -5.04
CA PRO A 219 -10.03 10.13 -6.35
C PRO A 219 -10.23 11.63 -6.64
N GLN A 220 -11.35 12.21 -6.19
CA GLN A 220 -11.66 13.63 -6.35
C GLN A 220 -10.70 14.56 -5.59
N PHE A 221 -10.20 14.12 -4.43
CA PHE A 221 -9.24 14.89 -3.65
C PHE A 221 -7.82 14.70 -4.18
N ILE A 222 -7.52 13.54 -4.76
CA ILE A 222 -6.21 13.24 -5.34
C ILE A 222 -6.01 13.91 -6.71
N LEU A 223 -7.06 14.03 -7.52
CA LEU A 223 -7.00 14.54 -8.89
C LEU A 223 -6.24 15.88 -9.06
N PRO A 224 -6.39 16.90 -8.18
CA PRO A 224 -5.61 18.14 -8.27
C PRO A 224 -4.08 17.95 -8.23
N CYS A 225 -3.60 16.85 -7.67
CA CYS A 225 -2.18 16.50 -7.60
C CYS A 225 -1.74 15.53 -8.72
N PHE A 226 -2.60 15.23 -9.70
CA PHE A 226 -2.33 14.21 -10.71
C PHE A 226 -1.03 14.47 -11.49
N ASP A 227 -0.81 15.68 -11.98
CA ASP A 227 0.40 16.00 -12.76
C ASP A 227 1.68 15.85 -11.94
N MET A 228 1.64 16.25 -10.66
CA MET A 228 2.76 16.04 -9.73
C MET A 228 3.05 14.54 -9.55
N MET A 229 2.01 13.74 -9.30
CA MET A 229 2.14 12.30 -9.14
C MET A 229 2.66 11.64 -10.42
N TYR A 230 2.09 11.98 -11.57
CA TYR A 230 2.46 11.39 -12.85
C TYR A 230 3.91 11.68 -13.21
N ASN A 231 4.35 12.93 -13.04
CA ASN A 231 5.75 13.31 -13.25
C ASN A 231 6.70 12.61 -12.28
N HIS A 232 6.29 12.42 -11.02
CA HIS A 232 7.10 11.69 -10.06
C HIS A 232 7.22 10.20 -10.42
N VAL A 233 6.12 9.55 -10.83
CA VAL A 233 6.15 8.16 -11.30
C VAL A 233 7.02 8.01 -12.55
N LYS A 234 6.93 8.93 -13.52
CA LYS A 234 7.84 8.94 -14.69
C LYS A 234 9.31 8.99 -14.28
N LYS A 235 9.66 9.86 -13.32
CA LYS A 235 11.02 9.94 -12.79
C LYS A 235 11.44 8.62 -12.15
N LEU A 236 10.58 7.99 -11.35
CA LEU A 236 10.88 6.68 -10.76
C LEU A 236 11.08 5.58 -11.82
N PHE A 237 10.40 5.69 -12.96
CA PHE A 237 10.47 4.70 -14.04
C PHE A 237 11.67 4.92 -14.97
N SER A 238 12.32 6.09 -14.90
CA SER A 238 13.53 6.37 -15.69
C SER A 238 14.71 5.45 -15.36
N SER A 239 14.73 4.88 -14.14
CA SER A 239 15.69 3.85 -13.74
C SER A 239 15.00 2.49 -13.67
N GLU A 240 15.42 1.55 -14.53
CA GLU A 240 14.82 0.21 -14.58
C GLU A 240 15.04 -0.58 -13.27
N ALA A 241 16.12 -0.29 -12.53
CA ALA A 241 16.52 -0.98 -11.31
C ALA A 241 15.97 -0.37 -10.00
N LEU A 242 15.46 0.86 -10.02
CA LEU A 242 15.04 1.56 -8.80
C LEU A 242 13.85 0.90 -8.10
N LEU A 243 12.85 0.51 -8.90
CA LEU A 243 11.61 -0.10 -8.43
C LEU A 243 11.53 -1.56 -8.85
N ASN A 244 10.99 -2.40 -7.97
CA ASN A 244 10.62 -3.75 -8.37
C ASN A 244 9.34 -3.77 -9.22
N LEU A 245 9.08 -4.90 -9.85
CA LEU A 245 7.91 -5.12 -10.71
C LEU A 245 6.59 -4.74 -10.04
N LEU A 246 6.35 -5.21 -8.81
CA LEU A 246 5.08 -4.97 -8.10
C LEU A 246 4.91 -3.50 -7.73
N GLU A 247 6.00 -2.80 -7.38
CA GLU A 247 6.00 -1.35 -7.11
C GLU A 247 5.64 -0.55 -8.37
N LYS A 248 6.24 -0.89 -9.52
CA LYS A 248 5.90 -0.25 -10.81
C LYS A 248 4.43 -0.47 -11.13
N CYS A 249 3.94 -1.70 -11.07
CA CYS A 249 2.55 -2.00 -11.37
C CYS A 249 1.59 -1.32 -10.41
N ALA A 250 1.93 -1.23 -9.12
CA ALA A 250 1.10 -0.54 -8.14
C ALA A 250 0.95 0.96 -8.45
N LEU A 251 2.05 1.63 -8.84
CA LEU A 251 2.02 3.04 -9.24
C LEU A 251 1.25 3.26 -10.54
N MET A 252 1.38 2.35 -11.52
CA MET A 252 0.56 2.37 -12.73
C MET A 252 -0.93 2.25 -12.40
N GLU A 253 -1.29 1.29 -11.55
CA GLU A 253 -2.69 1.12 -11.10
C GLU A 253 -3.23 2.37 -10.41
N ALA A 254 -2.44 3.03 -9.58
CA ALA A 254 -2.84 4.28 -8.92
C ALA A 254 -3.11 5.40 -9.94
N LEU A 255 -2.24 5.57 -10.94
CA LEU A 255 -2.45 6.57 -11.99
C LEU A 255 -3.71 6.27 -12.82
N VAL A 256 -3.95 5.00 -13.16
CA VAL A 256 -5.18 4.59 -13.85
C VAL A 256 -6.41 4.89 -12.99
N LEU A 257 -6.36 4.61 -11.68
CA LEU A 257 -7.45 4.90 -10.75
C LEU A 257 -7.80 6.39 -10.74
N ILE A 258 -6.80 7.28 -10.68
CA ILE A 258 -7.02 8.74 -10.71
C ILE A 258 -7.54 9.19 -12.07
N SER A 259 -7.04 8.60 -13.18
CA SER A 259 -7.48 8.94 -14.53
C SER A 259 -8.97 8.67 -14.78
N ASN A 260 -9.58 7.71 -14.06
CA ASN A 260 -11.03 7.49 -14.11
C ASN A 260 -11.81 8.75 -13.68
N GLN A 261 -11.22 9.59 -12.83
CA GLN A 261 -11.84 10.83 -12.35
C GLN A 261 -11.78 11.97 -13.35
N PHE A 262 -11.10 11.80 -14.50
CA PHE A 262 -11.25 12.73 -15.63
C PHE A 262 -12.69 12.77 -16.13
N LYS A 263 -13.42 11.64 -16.03
CA LYS A 263 -14.78 11.48 -16.52
C LYS A 263 -14.96 11.95 -17.97
N ASP A 264 -13.91 11.77 -18.77
CA ASP A 264 -13.85 12.08 -20.19
C ASP A 264 -13.16 10.93 -20.90
N TYR A 265 -13.87 10.29 -21.84
CA TYR A 265 -13.41 9.12 -22.56
C TYR A 265 -12.13 9.39 -23.34
N ASN A 266 -12.05 10.51 -24.07
CA ASN A 266 -10.91 10.80 -24.93
C ASN A 266 -9.67 11.17 -24.11
N LYS A 267 -9.85 11.98 -23.06
CA LYS A 267 -8.78 12.35 -22.15
C LYS A 267 -8.20 11.12 -21.45
N GLN A 268 -9.06 10.23 -20.95
CA GLN A 268 -8.61 9.00 -20.32
C GLN A 268 -7.95 8.06 -21.33
N LYS A 269 -8.53 7.89 -22.52
CA LYS A 269 -7.96 7.06 -23.59
C LYS A 269 -6.54 7.52 -23.94
N ASN A 270 -6.36 8.81 -24.23
CA ASN A 270 -5.06 9.36 -24.60
C ASN A 270 -4.02 9.18 -23.49
N PHE A 271 -4.44 9.37 -22.23
CA PHE A 271 -3.57 9.12 -21.08
C PHE A 271 -3.15 7.64 -20.98
N LEU A 272 -4.08 6.70 -21.17
CA LEU A 272 -3.76 5.27 -21.13
C LEU A 272 -2.85 4.84 -22.29
N GLU A 273 -3.00 5.45 -23.47
CA GLU A 273 -2.10 5.24 -24.61
C GLU A 273 -0.68 5.68 -24.29
N GLU A 274 -0.53 6.87 -23.71
CA GLU A 274 0.77 7.39 -23.26
C GLU A 274 1.36 6.50 -22.17
N LEU A 275 0.57 6.15 -21.17
CA LEU A 275 1.00 5.34 -20.02
C LEU A 275 1.46 3.94 -20.45
N MET A 276 0.77 3.33 -21.42
CA MET A 276 1.07 2.00 -21.93
C MET A 276 2.08 1.98 -23.08
N ALA A 277 2.48 3.12 -23.64
CA ALA A 277 3.25 3.20 -24.89
C ALA A 277 4.48 2.28 -24.90
N THR A 278 5.30 2.31 -23.85
CA THR A 278 6.50 1.46 -23.74
C THR A 278 6.16 -0.03 -23.64
N VAL A 279 5.07 -0.38 -22.94
CA VAL A 279 4.61 -1.77 -22.83
C VAL A 279 4.08 -2.25 -24.17
N THR A 280 3.28 -1.44 -24.86
CA THR A 280 2.77 -1.75 -26.19
C THR A 280 3.90 -1.98 -27.17
N ALA A 281 4.84 -1.04 -27.29
CA ALA A 281 5.97 -1.15 -28.22
C ALA A 281 6.81 -2.42 -27.98
N ARG A 282 7.07 -2.77 -26.71
CA ARG A 282 7.81 -3.99 -26.36
C ARG A 282 6.99 -5.24 -26.65
N TRP A 283 5.73 -5.28 -26.22
CA TRP A 283 4.86 -6.44 -26.34
C TRP A 283 4.52 -6.79 -27.78
N THR A 284 4.41 -5.80 -28.66
CA THR A 284 4.11 -5.98 -30.08
C THR A 284 5.35 -5.95 -30.97
N SER A 285 6.56 -5.95 -30.40
CA SER A 285 7.80 -6.05 -31.18
C SER A 285 7.89 -7.39 -31.90
N ASP A 286 8.55 -7.42 -33.07
CA ASP A 286 8.74 -8.66 -33.82
C ASP A 286 9.51 -9.70 -33.01
N GLU A 287 10.54 -9.27 -32.27
CA GLU A 287 11.30 -10.12 -31.35
C GLU A 287 10.38 -10.78 -30.31
N MET A 288 9.61 -9.99 -29.56
CA MET A 288 8.69 -10.53 -28.55
C MET A 288 7.63 -11.42 -29.19
N ARG A 289 7.14 -11.08 -30.39
CA ARG A 289 6.21 -11.91 -31.13
C ARG A 289 6.83 -13.27 -31.47
N HIS A 290 8.08 -13.34 -31.92
CA HIS A 290 8.73 -14.63 -32.16
C HIS A 290 8.91 -15.43 -30.87
N VAL A 291 9.37 -14.78 -29.81
CA VAL A 291 9.53 -15.40 -28.48
C VAL A 291 8.23 -15.99 -27.95
N LEU A 292 7.11 -15.27 -28.06
CA LEU A 292 5.82 -15.70 -27.51
C LEU A 292 5.10 -16.76 -28.34
N TRP A 293 5.49 -16.96 -29.60
CA TRP A 293 4.80 -17.88 -30.52
C TRP A 293 5.55 -19.20 -30.75
N ASP A 294 6.83 -19.27 -30.37
CA ASP A 294 7.66 -20.46 -30.46
C ASP A 294 8.07 -20.94 -29.04
N PRO A 295 7.63 -22.12 -28.60
CA PRO A 295 7.96 -22.65 -27.28
C PRO A 295 9.46 -22.79 -27.00
N ALA A 296 10.27 -23.11 -28.02
CA ALA A 296 11.71 -23.25 -27.85
C ALA A 296 12.37 -21.89 -27.62
N LEU A 297 11.99 -20.87 -28.43
CA LEU A 297 12.48 -19.51 -28.23
C LEU A 297 12.00 -18.92 -26.90
N PHE A 298 10.79 -19.25 -26.46
CA PHE A 298 10.30 -18.86 -25.14
C PHE A 298 11.16 -19.43 -24.01
N LEU A 299 11.46 -20.73 -24.05
CA LEU A 299 12.26 -21.40 -23.02
C LEU A 299 13.67 -20.79 -22.90
N ASP A 300 14.34 -20.54 -24.02
CA ASP A 300 15.64 -19.87 -24.05
C ASP A 300 15.54 -18.43 -23.53
N PHE A 301 14.52 -17.67 -23.97
CA PHE A 301 14.31 -16.30 -23.54
C PHE A 301 14.15 -16.15 -22.02
N VAL A 302 13.43 -17.09 -21.38
CA VAL A 302 13.24 -17.12 -19.93
C VAL A 302 14.35 -17.86 -19.18
N GLY A 303 15.21 -18.60 -19.88
CA GLY A 303 16.32 -19.38 -19.34
C GLY A 303 15.90 -20.65 -18.60
N ALA A 304 14.81 -21.29 -19.02
CA ALA A 304 14.33 -22.53 -18.40
C ALA A 304 15.03 -23.80 -18.91
N ASP A 305 15.74 -23.69 -20.02
CA ASP A 305 16.50 -24.74 -20.70
C ASP A 305 18.01 -24.65 -20.45
N GLN A 306 18.47 -23.63 -19.72
CA GLN A 306 19.88 -23.41 -19.42
C GLN A 306 20.31 -24.14 -18.14
N LEU A 307 21.35 -24.97 -18.23
CA LEU A 307 22.10 -25.43 -17.06
C LEU A 307 22.76 -24.20 -16.42
N VAL A 308 22.69 -24.06 -15.09
CA VAL A 308 23.17 -22.89 -14.32
C VAL A 308 24.62 -22.56 -14.69
N ALA A 309 24.80 -21.71 -15.70
CA ALA A 309 26.09 -21.24 -16.16
C ALA A 309 26.29 -19.84 -15.60
N GLU A 310 27.47 -19.58 -15.03
CA GLU A 310 27.80 -18.30 -14.44
C GLU A 310 27.74 -17.18 -15.52
N GLY A 311 26.77 -16.26 -15.39
CA GLY A 311 26.66 -15.04 -16.20
C GLY A 311 25.40 -14.89 -17.05
N THR A 312 24.70 -15.98 -17.42
CA THR A 312 23.46 -15.89 -18.23
C THR A 312 22.21 -15.60 -17.40
N GLU A 313 22.22 -15.91 -16.10
CA GLU A 313 21.10 -15.69 -15.17
C GLU A 313 20.66 -14.21 -15.10
N HIS A 314 21.59 -13.28 -15.26
CA HIS A 314 21.29 -11.85 -15.22
C HIS A 314 20.42 -11.42 -16.42
N THR A 315 20.74 -11.88 -17.63
CA THR A 315 19.99 -11.55 -18.85
C THR A 315 18.61 -12.20 -18.85
N THR A 316 18.52 -13.49 -18.54
CA THR A 316 17.25 -14.23 -18.49
C THR A 316 16.38 -13.75 -17.32
N GLY A 317 16.98 -13.33 -16.20
CA GLY A 317 16.29 -12.62 -15.11
C GLY A 317 15.65 -11.30 -15.56
N ILE A 318 16.38 -10.48 -16.32
CA ILE A 318 15.84 -9.23 -16.90
C ILE A 318 14.70 -9.54 -17.88
N ASN A 319 14.87 -10.52 -18.76
CA ASN A 319 13.85 -10.94 -19.73
C ASN A 319 12.54 -11.35 -19.05
N ARG A 320 12.61 -12.23 -18.04
CA ARG A 320 11.45 -12.62 -17.22
C ARG A 320 10.81 -11.43 -16.52
N SER A 321 11.61 -10.53 -15.96
CA SER A 321 11.11 -9.32 -15.29
C SER A 321 10.37 -8.40 -16.26
N ARG A 322 10.91 -8.20 -17.47
CA ARG A 322 10.31 -7.38 -18.53
C ARG A 322 9.02 -7.97 -19.07
N LEU A 323 9.01 -9.28 -19.34
CA LEU A 323 7.81 -10.01 -19.74
C LEU A 323 6.73 -9.89 -18.67
N SER A 324 7.09 -10.17 -17.41
CA SER A 324 6.17 -10.02 -16.27
C SER A 324 5.64 -8.60 -16.17
N PHE A 325 6.47 -7.58 -16.36
CA PHE A 325 6.04 -6.18 -16.34
C PHE A 325 4.99 -5.85 -17.40
N CYS A 326 5.13 -6.39 -18.61
CA CYS A 326 4.11 -6.24 -19.65
C CYS A 326 2.78 -6.87 -19.20
N VAL A 327 2.80 -8.13 -18.76
CA VAL A 327 1.60 -8.85 -18.32
C VAL A 327 0.91 -8.15 -17.14
N TYR A 328 1.65 -7.77 -16.10
CA TYR A 328 1.08 -7.09 -14.93
C TYR A 328 0.57 -5.69 -15.26
N THR A 329 1.21 -4.96 -16.20
CA THR A 329 0.71 -3.66 -16.66
C THR A 329 -0.62 -3.83 -17.41
N ILE A 330 -0.71 -4.79 -18.34
CA ILE A 330 -1.95 -5.11 -19.05
C ILE A 330 -3.07 -5.45 -18.05
N LEU A 331 -2.78 -6.35 -17.10
CA LEU A 331 -3.72 -6.73 -16.04
C LEU A 331 -4.13 -5.51 -15.19
N GLY A 332 -3.19 -4.68 -14.80
CA GLY A 332 -3.43 -3.48 -13.98
C GLY A 332 -4.36 -2.48 -14.68
N VAL A 333 -4.12 -2.19 -15.96
CA VAL A 333 -4.96 -1.28 -16.74
C VAL A 333 -6.36 -1.85 -16.92
N VAL A 334 -6.49 -3.11 -17.36
CA VAL A 334 -7.80 -3.77 -17.54
C VAL A 334 -8.60 -3.82 -16.23
N LYS A 335 -7.93 -4.09 -15.10
CA LYS A 335 -8.56 -4.19 -13.77
C LYS A 335 -9.04 -2.83 -13.25
N ARG A 336 -8.40 -1.72 -13.64
CA ARG A 336 -8.62 -0.40 -13.01
C ARG A 336 -9.31 0.63 -13.90
N ALA A 337 -9.16 0.55 -15.22
CA ALA A 337 -9.78 1.49 -16.15
C ALA A 337 -11.29 1.23 -16.23
N ARG A 338 -12.08 2.26 -15.91
CA ARG A 338 -13.55 2.17 -15.90
C ARG A 338 -14.19 3.50 -16.29
N TRP A 339 -15.39 3.41 -16.84
CA TRP A 339 -16.29 4.56 -17.03
C TRP A 339 -16.91 5.01 -15.69
N PRO A 340 -17.50 6.23 -15.62
CA PRO A 340 -18.23 6.71 -14.45
C PRO A 340 -19.40 5.80 -14.07
N ALA A 341 -19.69 5.70 -12.77
CA ALA A 341 -20.84 4.93 -12.29
C ALA A 341 -22.18 5.65 -12.50
N ASP A 342 -22.17 6.98 -12.46
CA ASP A 342 -23.33 7.81 -12.79
C ASP A 342 -23.55 7.85 -14.31
N LEU A 343 -24.79 7.63 -14.74
CA LEU A 343 -25.13 7.52 -16.16
C LEU A 343 -25.02 8.87 -16.88
N GLU A 344 -25.37 9.97 -16.24
CA GLU A 344 -25.31 11.30 -16.86
C GLU A 344 -23.85 11.76 -17.00
N GLU A 345 -23.01 11.47 -16.01
CA GLU A 345 -21.56 11.65 -16.12
C GLU A 345 -20.97 10.79 -17.25
N ALA A 346 -21.40 9.53 -17.36
CA ALA A 346 -20.93 8.64 -18.41
C ALA A 346 -21.36 9.11 -19.82
N LYS A 347 -22.58 9.64 -19.96
CA LYS A 347 -23.05 10.25 -21.21
C LYS A 347 -22.26 11.52 -21.54
N ALA A 348 -22.14 12.44 -20.58
CA ALA A 348 -21.42 13.69 -20.74
C ALA A 348 -19.94 13.47 -21.10
N GLY A 349 -19.31 12.46 -20.50
CA GLY A 349 -17.93 12.05 -20.78
C GLY A 349 -17.76 11.24 -22.06
N GLY A 350 -18.83 10.95 -22.81
CA GLY A 350 -18.78 10.20 -24.06
C GLY A 350 -18.46 8.71 -23.89
N PHE A 351 -18.83 8.08 -22.78
CA PHE A 351 -18.66 6.64 -22.55
C PHE A 351 -19.82 5.80 -23.07
N VAL A 352 -21.01 6.39 -23.25
CA VAL A 352 -22.19 5.70 -23.79
C VAL A 352 -22.19 5.81 -25.32
N VAL A 353 -22.23 4.66 -26.00
CA VAL A 353 -22.22 4.59 -27.48
C VAL A 353 -23.57 4.22 -28.09
N GLY A 354 -24.52 3.78 -27.26
CA GLY A 354 -25.85 3.39 -27.71
C GLY A 354 -26.62 2.70 -26.59
N TYR A 355 -27.73 2.06 -26.97
CA TYR A 355 -28.59 1.31 -26.08
C TYR A 355 -28.94 -0.04 -26.68
N ALA A 356 -29.00 -1.07 -25.84
CA ALA A 356 -29.49 -2.38 -26.22
C ALA A 356 -31.03 -2.35 -26.42
N PRO A 357 -31.63 -3.36 -27.07
CA PRO A 357 -33.08 -3.40 -27.32
C PRO A 357 -33.96 -3.30 -26.07
N ASN A 358 -33.43 -3.68 -24.91
CA ASN A 358 -34.10 -3.56 -23.60
C ASN A 358 -33.92 -2.19 -22.94
N GLY A 359 -33.31 -1.22 -23.62
CA GLY A 359 -33.04 0.11 -23.10
C GLY A 359 -31.79 0.23 -22.22
N ALA A 360 -31.01 -0.84 -22.04
CA ALA A 360 -29.77 -0.78 -21.24
C ALA A 360 -28.66 -0.01 -21.99
N PRO A 361 -27.91 0.90 -21.33
CA PRO A 361 -26.83 1.63 -21.99
C PRO A 361 -25.67 0.71 -22.37
N ILE A 362 -25.11 0.94 -23.55
CA ILE A 362 -23.91 0.26 -24.05
C ILE A 362 -22.71 1.19 -23.85
N PHE A 363 -21.71 0.71 -23.11
CA PHE A 363 -20.51 1.49 -22.78
C PHE A 363 -19.31 1.08 -23.64
N ARG A 364 -18.36 2.01 -23.79
CA ARG A 364 -17.01 1.73 -24.31
C ARG A 364 -15.96 1.97 -23.24
N ASN A 365 -14.96 1.09 -23.18
CA ASN A 365 -13.83 1.25 -22.26
C ASN A 365 -12.67 2.01 -22.94
N PRO A 366 -12.08 3.04 -22.30
CA PRO A 366 -10.93 3.78 -22.83
C PRO A 366 -9.70 2.92 -23.15
N CYS A 367 -9.51 1.79 -22.46
CA CYS A 367 -8.36 0.90 -22.72
C CYS A 367 -8.62 -0.13 -23.84
N ASN A 368 -9.84 -0.22 -24.38
CA ASN A 368 -10.25 -1.32 -25.24
C ASN A 368 -9.36 -1.47 -26.49
N ALA A 369 -9.11 -0.38 -27.21
CA ALA A 369 -8.33 -0.40 -28.44
C ALA A 369 -6.89 -0.88 -28.20
N GLN A 370 -6.22 -0.37 -27.16
CA GLN A 370 -4.86 -0.82 -26.83
C GLN A 370 -4.85 -2.29 -26.42
N VAL A 371 -5.74 -2.71 -25.50
CA VAL A 371 -5.75 -4.08 -24.99
C VAL A 371 -6.04 -5.10 -26.08
N LEU A 372 -6.96 -4.81 -27.02
CA LEU A 372 -7.23 -5.67 -28.16
C LEU A 372 -6.01 -5.86 -29.07
N ALA A 373 -5.17 -4.84 -29.22
CA ALA A 373 -3.92 -4.96 -29.97
C ALA A 373 -2.88 -5.87 -29.28
N LEU A 374 -2.93 -5.99 -27.95
CA LEU A 374 -2.02 -6.83 -27.16
C LEU A 374 -2.49 -8.27 -27.01
N LEU A 375 -3.79 -8.52 -27.23
CA LEU A 375 -4.46 -9.79 -27.00
C LEU A 375 -3.87 -10.97 -27.81
N PRO A 376 -3.48 -10.84 -29.09
CA PRO A 376 -2.91 -11.96 -29.85
C PRO A 376 -1.66 -12.56 -29.19
N ASN A 377 -0.76 -11.70 -28.71
CA ASN A 377 0.46 -12.13 -28.03
C ASN A 377 0.18 -12.65 -26.61
N LEU A 378 -0.86 -12.14 -25.94
CA LEU A 378 -1.30 -12.69 -24.65
C LEU A 378 -1.87 -14.11 -24.81
N LEU A 379 -2.68 -14.34 -25.84
CA LEU A 379 -3.21 -15.67 -26.14
C LEU A 379 -2.09 -16.63 -26.60
N ALA A 380 -1.08 -16.13 -27.33
CA ALA A 380 0.08 -16.92 -27.71
C ALA A 380 0.89 -17.38 -26.49
N LEU A 381 1.07 -16.51 -25.48
CA LEU A 381 1.74 -16.88 -24.22
C LEU A 381 0.95 -17.92 -23.40
N ILE A 382 -0.39 -17.90 -23.47
CA ILE A 382 -1.26 -18.83 -22.72
C ILE A 382 -1.27 -20.22 -23.38
N ARG A 383 -1.21 -20.26 -24.70
CA ARG A 383 -1.21 -21.49 -25.52
C ARG A 383 0.11 -22.22 -25.36
#